data_AF-K1S3Z4-F1
#
_entry.id   AF-K1S3Z4-F1
#
_cell.length_a   1.000
_cell.length_b   1.000
_cell.length_c   1.000
_cell.angle_alpha   90.00
_cell.angle_beta   90.00
_cell.angle_gamma   90.00
#
_symmetry.space_group_name_H-M   'P 1'
#
loop_
_entity.id
_entity.type
_entity.pdbx_description
1 polymer ?
#
loop_
_entity_poly.entity_id
_entity_poly.type
_entity_poly.pdbx_seq_one_letter_code
_entity_poly.pdbx_strand_id
1 'polypeptide(L)'
;MNTKSQIVPFRMGLCYLGFHHYVTSNGEYIRKLRGDKKRKTQKKVRKWVKAVNDRKMSELEFQVKYLSCKDHMLHGDCVKLCHSVDLDIEKRMKAR
;
A
#
# COMPACT_ATOMS: atom_id res chain seq x y z
N MET A 1 -16.21 -13.69 23.59
CA MET A 1 -15.55 -13.02 22.45
C MET A 1 -14.21 -13.69 22.18
N ASN A 2 -13.84 -13.92 20.92
CA ASN A 2 -12.47 -14.33 20.60
C ASN A 2 -11.54 -13.12 20.71
N THR A 3 -10.22 -13.33 20.72
CA THR A 3 -9.22 -12.25 20.84
C THR A 3 -9.20 -11.28 19.65
N LYS A 4 -9.80 -11.65 18.51
CA LYS A 4 -9.86 -10.82 17.29
C LYS A 4 -11.03 -9.83 17.30
N SER A 5 -12.14 -10.17 17.94
CA SER A 5 -13.34 -9.33 18.02
C SER A 5 -13.29 -8.49 19.29
N GLN A 6 -13.29 -7.17 19.13
CA GLN A 6 -13.19 -6.22 20.24
C GLN A 6 -14.13 -5.04 19.98
N ILE A 7 -14.78 -4.55 21.04
CA ILE A 7 -15.50 -3.27 21.02
C ILE A 7 -14.46 -2.21 21.36
N VAL A 8 -14.14 -1.35 20.39
CA VAL A 8 -13.15 -0.28 20.56
C VAL A 8 -13.79 1.07 20.26
N PRO A 9 -13.50 2.11 21.05
CA PRO A 9 -13.87 3.48 20.67
C PRO A 9 -13.23 3.84 19.33
N PHE A 10 -14.00 4.42 18.40
CA PHE A 10 -13.50 4.72 17.06
C PHE A 10 -12.30 5.69 17.04
N ARG A 11 -12.14 6.50 18.10
CA ARG A 11 -10.96 7.36 18.34
C ARG A 11 -9.63 6.57 18.39
N MET A 12 -9.68 5.30 18.81
CA MET A 12 -8.50 4.42 18.86
C MET A 12 -8.15 3.84 17.48
N GLY A 13 -9.08 3.96 16.54
CA GLY A 13 -9.00 3.37 15.22
C GLY A 13 -9.33 1.88 15.17
N LEU A 14 -9.69 1.42 13.97
CA LEU A 14 -10.03 0.04 13.67
C LEU A 14 -9.17 -0.46 12.50
N CYS A 15 -8.66 -1.68 12.60
CA CYS A 15 -7.98 -2.34 11.51
C CYS A 15 -8.95 -3.24 10.73
N TYR A 16 -9.24 -2.90 9.47
CA TYR A 16 -10.15 -3.68 8.63
C TYR A 16 -9.65 -3.73 7.18
N LEU A 17 -9.73 -4.91 6.55
CA LEU A 17 -9.28 -5.18 5.17
C LEU A 17 -7.88 -4.66 4.79
N GLY A 18 -6.96 -4.57 5.76
CA GLY A 18 -5.60 -4.07 5.54
C GLY A 18 -5.43 -2.56 5.70
N PHE A 19 -6.49 -1.84 6.06
CA PHE A 19 -6.48 -0.42 6.39
C PHE A 19 -6.61 -0.20 7.89
N HIS A 20 -6.10 0.95 8.32
CA HIS A 20 -6.34 1.57 9.61
C HIS A 20 -7.32 2.72 9.39
N HIS A 21 -8.49 2.58 10.00
CA HIS A 21 -9.59 3.53 9.95
C HIS A 21 -9.61 4.30 11.26
N TYR A 22 -9.63 5.63 11.22
CA TYR A 22 -9.72 6.45 12.44
C TYR A 22 -10.30 7.82 12.11
N VAL A 23 -10.71 8.55 13.13
CA VAL A 23 -11.22 9.92 13.01
C VAL A 23 -10.23 10.89 13.62
N THR A 24 -9.95 11.99 12.94
CA THR A 24 -9.09 13.05 13.48
C THR A 24 -9.79 13.77 14.63
N SER A 25 -9.04 14.56 15.41
CA SER A 25 -9.63 15.45 16.43
C SER A 25 -10.71 16.37 15.86
N ASN A 26 -10.64 16.68 14.57
CA ASN A 26 -11.54 17.60 13.88
C ASN A 26 -12.75 16.88 13.26
N GLY A 27 -12.90 15.57 13.47
CA GLY A 27 -14.04 14.80 12.94
C GLY A 27 -13.84 14.21 11.54
N GLU A 28 -12.69 14.41 10.91
CA GLU A 28 -12.42 13.87 9.57
C GLU A 28 -12.15 12.37 9.65
N TYR A 29 -12.82 11.60 8.79
CA TYR A 29 -12.56 10.18 8.66
C TYR A 29 -11.33 9.93 7.77
N ILE A 30 -10.40 9.10 8.26
CA ILE A 30 -9.20 8.71 7.53
C ILE A 30 -9.09 7.19 7.43
N ARG A 31 -8.79 6.70 6.22
CA ARG A 31 -8.51 5.31 5.86
C ARG A 31 -7.09 5.16 5.30
N LYS A 32 -6.11 4.81 6.14
CA LYS A 32 -4.71 4.61 5.69
C LYS A 32 -4.33 3.14 5.60
N LEU A 33 -3.49 2.76 4.65
CA LEU A 33 -2.94 1.40 4.60
C LEU A 33 -2.14 1.11 5.88
N ARG A 34 -2.33 -0.08 6.47
CA ARG A 34 -1.57 -0.47 7.67
C ARG A 34 -0.07 -0.52 7.39
N GLY A 35 0.73 -0.17 8.40
CA GLY A 35 2.19 -0.09 8.26
C GLY A 35 2.85 -1.40 7.83
N ASP A 36 2.35 -2.55 8.30
CA ASP A 36 2.82 -3.87 7.90
C ASP A 36 2.51 -4.19 6.43
N LYS A 37 1.29 -3.85 5.98
CA LYS A 37 0.86 -3.97 4.58
C LYS A 37 1.67 -3.06 3.67
N LYS A 38 1.87 -1.80 4.05
CA LYS A 38 2.74 -0.84 3.35
C LYS A 38 4.13 -1.42 3.10
N ARG A 39 4.81 -1.90 4.16
CA ARG A 39 6.16 -2.49 4.04
C ARG A 39 6.17 -3.73 3.14
N LYS A 40 5.17 -4.61 3.27
CA LYS A 40 5.04 -5.81 2.44
C LYS A 40 4.82 -5.48 0.96
N THR A 41 3.95 -4.51 0.65
CA THR A 41 3.70 -4.05 -0.73
C THR A 41 4.96 -3.47 -1.34
N GLN A 42 5.64 -2.54 -0.64
CA GLN A 42 6.89 -1.95 -1.13
C GLN A 42 7.99 -3.00 -1.36
N LYS A 43 8.16 -3.96 -0.45
CA LYS A 43 9.11 -5.07 -0.63
C LYS A 43 8.78 -5.91 -1.85
N LYS A 44 7.49 -6.17 -2.09
CA LYS A 44 7.01 -6.96 -3.24
C LYS A 44 7.28 -6.23 -4.57
N VAL A 45 6.90 -4.95 -4.65
CA VAL A 45 7.14 -4.09 -5.81
C VAL A 45 8.63 -4.03 -6.16
N ARG A 46 9.51 -3.80 -5.18
CA ARG A 46 10.97 -3.79 -5.41
C ARG A 46 11.51 -5.11 -5.95
N LYS A 47 10.96 -6.25 -5.53
CA LYS A 47 11.34 -7.56 -6.08
C LYS A 47 10.94 -7.69 -7.55
N TRP A 48 9.75 -7.21 -7.92
CA TRP A 48 9.31 -7.23 -9.31
C TRP A 48 10.13 -6.29 -10.18
N VAL A 49 10.45 -5.09 -9.70
CA VAL A 49 11.37 -4.17 -10.40
C VAL A 49 12.73 -4.84 -10.66
N LYS A 50 13.29 -5.53 -9.65
CA LYS A 50 14.52 -6.32 -9.86
C LYS A 50 14.33 -7.40 -10.92
N ALA A 51 13.21 -8.13 -10.92
CA ALA A 51 12.94 -9.15 -11.92
C ALA A 51 12.84 -8.57 -13.35
N VAL A 52 12.29 -7.37 -13.51
CA VAL A 52 12.26 -6.64 -14.79
C VAL A 52 13.66 -6.23 -15.24
N ASN A 53 14.49 -5.73 -14.32
CA ASN A 53 15.89 -5.37 -14.62
C ASN A 53 16.71 -6.61 -14.99
N ASP A 54 16.50 -7.74 -14.31
CA ASP A 54 17.12 -9.04 -14.61
C ASP A 54 16.56 -9.70 -15.89
N ARG A 55 15.63 -9.06 -16.62
CA ARG A 55 14.91 -9.62 -17.80
C ARG A 55 14.14 -10.92 -17.52
N LYS A 56 13.76 -11.17 -16.26
CA LYS A 56 12.95 -12.32 -15.80
C LYS A 56 11.44 -12.03 -15.79
N MET A 57 11.05 -10.79 -16.04
CA MET A 57 9.67 -10.31 -16.11
C MET A 57 9.57 -9.19 -17.13
N SER A 58 8.50 -9.15 -17.91
CA SER A 58 8.25 -8.03 -18.81
C SER A 58 7.77 -6.78 -18.05
N GLU A 59 8.00 -5.61 -18.62
CA GLU A 59 7.49 -4.35 -18.06
C GLU A 59 5.95 -4.32 -18.00
N LEU A 60 5.28 -4.95 -18.98
CA LEU A 60 3.82 -5.06 -19.03
C LEU A 60 3.28 -5.92 -17.87
N GLU A 61 3.87 -7.10 -17.63
CA GLU A 61 3.47 -7.95 -16.49
C GLU A 61 3.68 -7.25 -15.16
N PHE A 62 4.76 -6.47 -15.03
CA PHE A 62 5.00 -5.64 -13.86
C PHE A 62 3.91 -4.57 -13.69
N GLN A 63 3.57 -3.85 -14.76
CA GLN A 63 2.54 -2.80 -14.72
C GLN A 63 1.19 -3.36 -14.27
N VAL A 64 0.73 -4.49 -14.83
CA VAL A 64 -0.52 -5.14 -14.42
C VAL A 64 -0.52 -5.50 -12.93
N LYS A 65 0.57 -6.11 -12.44
CA LYS A 65 0.73 -6.48 -11.02
C LYS A 65 0.76 -5.26 -10.11
N TYR A 66 1.42 -4.19 -10.53
CA TYR A 66 1.55 -2.97 -9.75
C TYR A 66 0.24 -2.18 -9.71
N LEU A 67 -0.47 -2.05 -10.84
CA LEU A 67 -1.77 -1.38 -10.92
C LEU A 67 -2.77 -2.00 -9.95
N SER A 68 -2.87 -3.33 -9.89
CA SER A 68 -3.71 -4.00 -8.89
C SER A 68 -3.37 -3.62 -7.43
N CYS A 69 -2.08 -3.48 -7.11
CA CYS A 69 -1.66 -3.02 -5.79
C CYS A 69 -2.00 -1.55 -5.56
N LYS A 70 -1.82 -0.71 -6.60
CA LYS A 70 -2.08 0.73 -6.57
C LYS A 70 -3.57 1.01 -6.40
N ASP A 71 -4.44 0.32 -7.13
CA ASP A 71 -5.90 0.43 -7.02
C ASP A 71 -6.37 0.10 -5.60
N HIS A 72 -5.85 -1.00 -5.03
CA HIS A 72 -6.14 -1.33 -3.63
C HIS A 72 -5.72 -0.19 -2.69
N MET A 73 -4.51 0.35 -2.84
CA MET A 73 -4.06 1.49 -2.01
C MET A 73 -4.93 2.74 -2.21
N LEU A 74 -5.37 3.02 -3.44
CA LEU A 74 -6.19 4.17 -3.81
C LEU A 74 -7.63 4.10 -3.30
N HIS A 75 -8.10 2.94 -2.85
CA HIS A 75 -9.28 2.94 -2.01
C HIS A 75 -9.03 3.76 -0.73
N GLY A 76 -7.86 3.68 -0.10
CA GLY A 76 -7.54 4.51 1.07
C GLY A 76 -7.09 5.94 0.74
N ASP A 77 -6.95 6.76 1.79
CA ASP A 77 -6.32 8.09 1.77
C ASP A 77 -4.79 7.95 1.66
N CYS A 78 -4.36 7.30 0.59
CA CYS A 78 -3.00 6.87 0.36
C CYS A 78 -2.38 7.50 -0.91
N VAL A 79 -2.95 8.58 -1.44
CA VAL A 79 -2.44 9.26 -2.65
C VAL A 79 -0.96 9.61 -2.52
N LYS A 80 -0.55 10.19 -1.38
CA LYS A 80 0.87 10.50 -1.09
C LYS A 80 1.75 9.25 -1.06
N LEU A 81 1.21 8.13 -0.54
CA LEU A 81 1.91 6.85 -0.52
C LEU A 81 2.09 6.32 -1.95
N CYS A 82 1.03 6.29 -2.76
CA CYS A 82 1.08 5.86 -4.15
C CYS A 82 2.13 6.67 -4.93
N HIS A 83 2.10 8.00 -4.81
CA HIS A 83 3.08 8.87 -5.45
C HIS A 83 4.52 8.55 -5.03
N SER A 84 4.77 8.34 -3.73
CA SER A 84 6.12 7.97 -3.26
C SER A 84 6.60 6.62 -3.80
N VAL A 85 5.68 5.69 -4.04
CA VAL A 85 6.01 4.37 -4.61
C VAL A 85 6.24 4.48 -6.11
N ASP A 86 5.44 5.27 -6.82
CA ASP A 86 5.64 5.57 -8.25
C ASP A 86 7.05 6.15 -8.49
N LEU A 87 7.47 7.13 -7.68
CA LEU A 87 8.81 7.71 -7.76
C LEU A 87 9.95 6.70 -7.47
N ASP A 88 9.78 5.81 -6.47
CA ASP A 88 10.77 4.76 -6.17
C ASP A 88 10.86 3.75 -7.32
N ILE A 89 9.74 3.40 -7.96
CA ILE A 89 9.72 2.53 -9.14
C ILE A 89 10.45 3.19 -10.30
N GLU A 90 10.09 4.42 -10.66
CA GLU A 90 10.71 5.15 -11.77
C GLU A 90 12.22 5.26 -11.60
N LYS A 91 12.68 5.62 -10.39
CA LYS A 91 14.10 5.71 -10.06
C LYS A 91 14.82 4.37 -10.27
N ARG A 92 14.21 3.25 -9.87
CA ARG A 92 14.81 1.92 -9.96
C ARG A 92 14.76 1.30 -11.36
N MET A 93 13.76 1.67 -12.16
CA MET A 93 13.67 1.26 -13.56
C MET A 93 14.66 2.04 -14.44
N LYS A 94 14.92 3.32 -14.11
CA LYS A 94 15.91 4.17 -14.83
C LYS A 94 17.36 3.84 -14.50
N ALA A 95 17.65 3.20 -13.36
CA ALA A 95 19.00 2.78 -12.97
C ALA A 95 19.50 1.53 -13.74
N ARG A 96 19.05 1.36 -14.98
CA ARG A 96 19.32 0.22 -15.86
C ARG A 96 20.69 0.35 -16.52
#